data_AF-A0A8T9B7U3-F1
#
_entry.id   AF-A0A8T9B7U3-F1
#
_cell.length_a   1.000
_cell.length_b   1.000
_cell.length_c   1.000
_cell.angle_alpha   90.00
_cell.angle_beta   90.00
_cell.angle_gamma   90.00
#
_symmetry.space_group_name_H-M   'P 1'
#
loop_
_entity.id
_entity.type
_entity.pdbx_description
1 polymer ?
#
loop_
_entity_poly.entity_id
_entity_poly.type
_entity_poly.pdbx_seq_one_letter_code
_entity_poly.pdbx_strand_id
1 'polypeptide(L)'
;MNTLFNTALKQSTSIKRDLSPQAGAQLSASLLGQISASLTSFSRTLDSYADLAKSELNPAKKEKAYERIESFRSELQCFREQLKELRAQTEDVQTSVNRQELLGRRPHHTSTPENPYSDAAIASAPSAHNPWAPKDAMAAA
;
A
#
# COMPACT_ATOMS: atom_id res chain seq x y z
N MET A 1 17.70 -13.77 -30.63
CA MET A 1 16.33 -14.27 -30.33
C MET A 1 16.12 -14.71 -28.88
N ASN A 2 17.09 -15.33 -28.20
CA ASN A 2 16.87 -15.86 -26.84
C ASN A 2 17.02 -14.82 -25.71
N THR A 3 17.53 -13.62 -25.98
CA THR A 3 17.86 -12.63 -24.94
C THR A 3 16.62 -12.06 -24.26
N LEU A 4 15.62 -11.60 -25.02
CA LEU A 4 14.38 -11.05 -24.46
C LEU A 4 13.60 -12.09 -23.67
N PHE A 5 13.52 -13.33 -24.16
CA PHE A 5 12.91 -14.44 -23.42
C PHE A 5 13.62 -14.68 -22.07
N ASN A 6 14.96 -14.79 -22.08
CA ASN A 6 15.72 -14.99 -20.85
C ASN A 6 15.58 -13.82 -19.88
N THR A 7 15.52 -12.58 -20.38
CA THR A 7 15.26 -11.40 -19.56
C THR A 7 13.87 -11.45 -18.93
N ALA A 8 12.84 -11.75 -19.72
CA ALA A 8 11.46 -11.90 -19.25
C ALA A 8 11.35 -13.01 -18.18
N LEU A 9 12.02 -14.15 -18.40
CA LEU A 9 12.05 -15.25 -17.43
C LEU A 9 12.73 -14.84 -16.11
N LYS A 10 13.86 -14.14 -16.17
CA LYS A 10 14.54 -13.60 -14.98
C LYS A 10 13.71 -12.56 -14.25
N GLN A 11 13.00 -11.70 -14.98
CA GLN A 11 12.09 -10.71 -14.39
C GLN A 11 10.91 -11.41 -13.69
N SER A 12 10.24 -12.36 -14.35
CA SER A 12 9.14 -13.14 -13.75
C SER A 12 9.59 -13.86 -12.47
N THR A 13 10.72 -14.55 -12.50
CA THR A 13 11.26 -15.24 -11.31
C THR A 13 11.64 -14.28 -10.18
N SER A 14 12.16 -13.09 -10.48
CA SER A 14 12.43 -12.09 -9.45
C SER A 14 11.13 -11.54 -8.85
N ILE A 15 10.14 -11.21 -9.68
CA ILE A 15 8.85 -10.70 -9.22
C ILE A 15 8.16 -11.73 -8.32
N LYS A 16 8.16 -13.02 -8.70
CA LYS A 16 7.63 -14.11 -7.85
C LYS A 16 8.31 -14.16 -6.48
N ARG A 17 9.63 -13.96 -6.43
CA ARG A 17 10.39 -13.93 -5.18
C ARG A 17 10.01 -12.74 -4.31
N ASP A 18 9.87 -11.57 -4.92
CA ASP A 18 9.59 -10.32 -4.22
C ASP A 18 8.13 -10.26 -3.72
N LEU A 19 7.21 -10.94 -4.41
CA LEU A 19 5.80 -11.13 -3.99
C LEU A 19 5.62 -12.24 -2.94
N SER A 20 6.61 -13.13 -2.77
CA SER A 20 6.52 -14.20 -1.78
C SER A 20 6.53 -13.57 -0.37
N PRO A 21 5.55 -13.88 0.49
CA PRO A 21 5.51 -13.36 1.84
C PRO A 21 6.79 -13.77 2.59
N GLN A 22 7.58 -12.78 2.99
CA GLN A 22 8.76 -13.00 3.82
C GLN A 22 8.29 -13.22 5.25
N ALA A 23 8.52 -14.42 5.78
CA ALA A 23 8.06 -14.80 7.11
C ALA A 23 8.49 -13.75 8.16
N GLY A 24 7.52 -13.06 8.76
CA GLY A 24 7.73 -12.08 9.84
C GLY A 24 8.16 -10.67 9.40
N ALA A 25 8.33 -10.39 8.11
CA ALA A 25 8.67 -9.05 7.64
C ALA A 25 7.41 -8.27 7.25
N GLN A 26 7.20 -7.09 7.85
CA GLN A 26 6.21 -6.15 7.34
C GLN A 26 6.67 -5.66 5.96
N LEU A 27 5.78 -5.73 4.97
CA LEU A 27 6.07 -5.24 3.62
C LEU A 27 6.27 -3.73 3.66
N SER A 28 7.47 -3.29 3.32
CA SER A 28 7.79 -1.86 3.29
C SER A 28 7.17 -1.19 2.06
N ALA A 29 6.83 0.09 2.19
CA ALA A 29 6.38 0.90 1.05
C ALA A 29 7.42 0.95 -0.08
N SER A 30 8.72 0.87 0.25
CA SER A 30 9.79 0.82 -0.74
C SER A 30 9.77 -0.47 -1.56
N LEU A 31 9.53 -1.63 -0.94
CA LEU A 31 9.41 -2.91 -1.64
C LEU A 31 8.20 -2.90 -2.58
N LEU A 32 7.04 -2.40 -2.12
CA LEU A 32 5.85 -2.26 -2.97
C LEU A 32 6.12 -1.37 -4.19
N GLY A 33 6.87 -0.28 -4.01
CA GLY A 33 7.30 0.60 -5.10
C GLY A 33 8.25 -0.10 -6.07
N GLN A 34 9.23 -0.86 -5.56
CA GLN A 34 10.16 -1.65 -6.36
C GLN A 34 9.44 -2.71 -7.21
N ILE A 35 8.50 -3.45 -6.63
CA ILE A 35 7.70 -4.46 -7.35
C ILE A 35 6.83 -3.79 -8.43
N SER A 36 6.28 -2.60 -8.15
CA SER A 36 5.49 -1.84 -9.14
C SER A 36 6.34 -1.43 -10.35
N ALA A 37 7.58 -1.00 -10.11
CA ALA A 37 8.53 -0.66 -11.15
C ALA A 37 8.96 -1.90 -11.96
N SER A 38 9.24 -3.03 -11.30
CA SER A 38 9.64 -4.27 -11.96
C SER A 38 8.51 -4.84 -12.84
N LEU A 39 7.25 -4.76 -12.42
CA LEU A 39 6.08 -5.12 -13.25
C LEU A 39 5.95 -4.25 -14.49
N THR A 40 6.23 -2.95 -14.36
CA THR A 40 6.20 -2.02 -15.50
C THR A 40 7.30 -2.35 -16.50
N SER A 41 8.50 -2.64 -16.02
CA SER A 41 9.64 -3.08 -16.85
C SER A 41 9.37 -4.42 -17.53
N PHE A 42 8.74 -5.37 -16.81
CA PHE A 42 8.34 -6.66 -17.35
C PHE A 42 7.32 -6.50 -18.49
N SER A 43 6.29 -5.67 -18.31
CA SER A 43 5.32 -5.33 -19.37
C SER A 43 6.02 -4.85 -20.64
N ARG A 44 6.93 -3.87 -20.52
CA ARG A 44 7.68 -3.34 -21.69
C ARG A 44 8.56 -4.40 -22.36
N THR A 45 9.12 -5.31 -21.57
CA THR A 45 9.92 -6.44 -22.07
C THR A 45 9.05 -7.41 -22.86
N LEU A 46 7.81 -7.67 -22.42
CA LEU A 46 6.85 -8.49 -23.15
C LEU A 46 6.40 -7.84 -24.46
N ASP A 47 6.16 -6.52 -24.46
CA ASP A 47 5.81 -5.79 -25.69
C ASP A 47 6.96 -5.85 -26.72
N SER A 48 8.19 -5.63 -26.26
CA SER A 48 9.39 -5.78 -27.10
C SER A 48 9.58 -7.21 -27.61
N TYR A 49 9.25 -8.21 -26.77
CA TYR A 49 9.33 -9.61 -27.18
C TYR A 49 8.25 -9.97 -28.21
N ALA A 50 7.06 -9.40 -28.09
CA ALA A 50 5.97 -9.56 -29.05
C ALA A 50 6.29 -8.93 -30.41
N ASP A 51 6.90 -7.75 -30.43
CA ASP A 51 7.33 -7.11 -31.68
C ASP A 51 8.41 -7.94 -32.40
N LEU A 52 9.37 -8.49 -31.65
CA LEU A 52 10.37 -9.40 -32.18
C LEU A 52 9.78 -10.75 -32.63
N ALA A 53 8.71 -11.24 -31.99
CA ALA A 53 8.00 -12.44 -32.45
C ALA A 53 7.27 -12.23 -33.79
N LYS A 54 6.80 -10.99 -34.08
CA LYS A 54 6.15 -10.67 -35.36
C LYS A 54 7.11 -10.79 -36.54
N SER A 55 8.38 -10.42 -36.36
CA SER A 55 9.41 -10.46 -37.40
C SER A 55 10.10 -11.83 -37.56
N GLU A 56 9.78 -12.81 -36.72
CA GLU A 56 10.31 -14.18 -36.84
C GLU A 56 9.75 -14.89 -38.08
N LEU A 57 10.63 -15.37 -38.94
CA LEU A 57 10.28 -16.02 -40.21
C LEU A 57 9.99 -17.52 -40.03
N ASN A 58 10.59 -18.16 -39.02
CA ASN A 58 10.36 -19.57 -38.77
C ASN A 58 9.01 -19.77 -38.04
N PRO A 59 8.03 -20.47 -38.66
CA PRO A 59 6.68 -20.60 -38.12
C PRO A 59 6.65 -21.30 -36.75
N ALA A 60 7.42 -22.36 -36.58
CA ALA A 60 7.47 -23.11 -35.32
C ALA A 60 8.10 -22.30 -34.18
N LYS A 61 9.07 -21.42 -34.47
CA LYS A 61 9.64 -20.51 -33.45
C LYS A 61 8.68 -19.38 -33.11
N LYS A 62 7.97 -18.87 -34.11
CA LYS A 62 6.97 -17.82 -33.96
C LYS A 62 5.80 -18.27 -33.08
N GLU A 63 5.25 -19.46 -33.34
CA GLU A 63 4.18 -20.06 -32.53
C GLU A 63 4.60 -20.22 -31.07
N LYS A 64 5.76 -20.84 -30.81
CA LYS A 64 6.32 -20.98 -29.46
C LYS A 64 6.56 -19.63 -28.77
N ALA A 65 6.92 -18.59 -29.51
CA ALA A 65 7.11 -17.25 -28.95
C ALA A 65 5.77 -16.67 -28.48
N TYR A 66 4.69 -16.82 -29.27
CA TYR A 66 3.36 -16.37 -28.87
C TYR A 66 2.81 -17.13 -27.66
N GLU A 67 2.95 -18.45 -27.60
CA GLU A 67 2.56 -19.24 -26.43
C GLU A 67 3.23 -18.75 -25.14
N ARG A 68 4.53 -18.44 -25.22
CA ARG A 68 5.31 -17.91 -24.10
C ARG A 68 4.86 -16.51 -23.70
N ILE A 69 4.59 -15.64 -24.68
CA ILE A 69 4.09 -14.28 -24.43
C ILE A 69 2.73 -14.33 -23.74
N GLU A 70 1.81 -15.17 -24.21
CA GLU A 70 0.49 -15.35 -23.58
C GLU A 70 0.61 -15.87 -22.15
N SER A 71 1.48 -16.87 -21.93
CA SER A 71 1.78 -17.36 -20.58
C SER A 71 2.31 -16.25 -19.66
N PHE A 72 3.28 -15.46 -20.13
CA PHE A 72 3.82 -14.34 -19.35
C PHE A 72 2.82 -13.22 -19.11
N ARG A 73 1.89 -12.96 -20.05
CA ARG A 73 0.81 -11.99 -19.86
C ARG A 73 -0.17 -12.43 -18.78
N SER A 74 -0.49 -13.73 -18.75
CA SER A 74 -1.28 -14.32 -17.67
C SER A 74 -0.57 -14.17 -16.32
N GLU A 75 0.72 -14.51 -16.26
CA GLU A 75 1.53 -14.31 -15.04
C GLU A 75 1.55 -12.84 -14.60
N LEU A 76 1.68 -11.91 -15.54
CA LEU A 76 1.72 -10.48 -15.26
C LEU A 76 0.41 -9.98 -14.62
N GLN A 77 -0.75 -10.45 -15.09
CA GLN A 77 -2.02 -10.12 -14.46
C GLN A 77 -2.12 -10.70 -13.05
N CYS A 78 -1.74 -11.97 -12.87
CA CYS A 78 -1.70 -12.61 -11.56
C CYS A 78 -0.81 -11.82 -10.57
N PHE A 79 0.37 -11.36 -11.00
CA PHE A 79 1.24 -10.53 -10.15
C PHE A 79 0.62 -9.17 -9.78
N ARG A 80 -0.13 -8.56 -10.70
CA ARG A 80 -0.85 -7.29 -10.42
C ARG A 80 -1.94 -7.50 -9.37
N GLU A 81 -2.66 -8.60 -9.44
CA GLU A 81 -3.67 -8.98 -8.45
C GLU A 81 -3.05 -9.23 -7.08
N GLN A 82 -1.97 -10.01 -7.01
CA GLN A 82 -1.22 -10.25 -5.77
C GLN A 82 -0.71 -8.95 -5.15
N LEU A 83 -0.13 -8.06 -5.95
CA LEU A 83 0.34 -6.76 -5.46
C LEU A 83 -0.81 -5.88 -4.95
N LYS A 84 -1.99 -5.93 -5.59
CA LYS A 84 -3.18 -5.21 -5.09
C LYS A 84 -3.60 -5.74 -3.73
N GLU A 85 -3.61 -7.06 -3.55
CA GLU A 85 -3.93 -7.70 -2.28
C GLU A 85 -2.91 -7.33 -1.19
N LEU A 86 -1.61 -7.39 -1.48
CA LEU A 86 -0.56 -7.02 -0.53
C LEU A 86 -0.65 -5.56 -0.09
N ARG A 87 -1.04 -4.64 -1.00
CA ARG A 87 -1.28 -3.24 -0.65
C ARG A 87 -2.44 -3.10 0.33
N ALA A 88 -3.55 -3.79 0.07
CA ALA A 88 -4.71 -3.78 0.97
C ALA A 88 -4.35 -4.31 2.36
N GLN A 89 -3.63 -5.44 2.43
CA GLN A 89 -3.15 -6.00 3.71
C GLN A 89 -2.25 -5.02 4.47
N THR A 90 -1.34 -4.32 3.76
CA THR A 90 -0.46 -3.33 4.37
C THR A 90 -1.23 -2.12 4.91
N GLU A 91 -2.22 -1.65 4.17
CA GLU A 91 -3.09 -0.54 4.59
C GLU A 91 -3.97 -0.92 5.80
N ASP A 92 -4.52 -2.14 5.83
CA ASP A 92 -5.30 -2.66 6.96
C ASP A 92 -4.44 -2.74 8.23
N VAL A 93 -3.21 -3.27 8.12
CA VAL A 93 -2.27 -3.30 9.24
C VAL A 93 -1.96 -1.89 9.72
N GLN A 94 -1.62 -0.96 8.82
CA GLN A 94 -1.33 0.42 9.20
C GLN A 94 -2.53 1.12 9.86
N THR A 95 -3.74 0.85 9.36
CA THR A 95 -4.99 1.39 9.92
C THR A 95 -5.26 0.82 11.32
N SER A 96 -5.00 -0.47 11.52
CA SER A 96 -5.15 -1.11 12.84
C SER A 96 -4.15 -0.54 13.87
N VAL A 97 -2.90 -0.31 13.46
CA VAL A 97 -1.86 0.30 14.31
C VAL A 97 -2.23 1.73 14.67
N ASN A 98 -2.61 2.56 13.68
CA ASN A 98 -3.04 3.93 13.92
C ASN A 98 -4.25 3.98 14.88
N ARG A 99 -5.25 3.12 14.67
CA ARG A 99 -6.40 3.00 15.57
C ARG A 99 -5.97 2.61 16.98
N GLN A 100 -5.07 1.64 17.13
CA GLN A 100 -4.56 1.22 18.43
C GLN A 100 -3.78 2.34 19.12
N GLU A 101 -3.03 3.15 18.38
CA GLU A 101 -2.34 4.32 18.95
C GLU A 101 -3.32 5.42 19.40
N LEU A 102 -4.37 5.69 18.63
CA LEU A 102 -5.39 6.70 18.98
C LEU A 102 -6.24 6.29 20.18
N LEU A 103 -6.62 5.00 20.27
CA LEU A 103 -7.50 4.49 21.32
C LEU A 103 -6.75 3.96 22.55
N GLY A 104 -5.47 3.60 22.41
CA GLY A 104 -4.63 2.99 23.46
C GLY A 104 -3.85 3.99 24.33
N ARG A 105 -3.75 5.27 23.94
CA ARG A 105 -3.04 6.33 24.69
C ARG A 105 -3.89 6.95 25.81
N ARG A 106 -4.63 6.16 26.60
CA ARG A 106 -5.24 6.66 27.85
C ARG A 106 -4.65 5.91 29.05
N PRO A 107 -3.55 6.41 29.65
CA PRO A 107 -3.10 5.98 30.98
C PRO A 107 -4.05 6.47 32.10
N HIS A 108 -5.03 7.30 31.76
CA HIS A 108 -6.03 7.80 32.69
C HIS A 108 -7.36 7.08 32.48
N HIS A 109 -7.42 5.84 32.98
CA HIS A 109 -8.63 5.30 33.59
C HIS A 109 -8.91 6.07 34.91
N THR A 110 -8.92 7.39 34.88
CA THR A 110 -9.48 8.16 35.98
C THR A 110 -10.97 7.86 35.92
N SER A 111 -11.46 7.10 36.90
CA SER A 111 -12.87 7.07 37.28
C SER A 111 -13.47 8.45 37.05
N THR A 112 -14.24 8.61 35.99
CA THR A 112 -15.03 9.81 35.77
C THR A 112 -16.49 9.35 35.82
N PRO A 113 -17.26 9.84 36.80
CA PRO A 113 -18.64 9.45 36.99
C PRO A 113 -19.46 9.84 35.77
N GLU A 114 -20.45 9.00 35.51
CA GLU A 114 -21.24 8.85 34.29
C GLU A 114 -22.24 9.99 34.00
N ASN A 115 -22.06 11.20 34.57
CA ASN A 115 -23.11 12.22 34.49
C ASN A 115 -22.56 13.67 34.54
N PRO A 116 -22.83 14.53 33.53
CA PRO A 116 -22.31 15.90 33.45
C PRO A 116 -22.86 16.91 34.49
N TYR A 117 -23.74 16.49 35.41
CA TYR A 117 -24.15 17.29 36.57
C TYR A 117 -23.37 16.97 37.86
N SER A 118 -22.44 16.02 37.84
CA SER A 118 -21.80 15.50 39.05
C SER A 118 -20.85 16.50 39.73
N ASP A 119 -20.24 17.43 38.98
CA ASP A 119 -19.21 18.37 39.49
C ASP A 119 -19.69 19.82 39.64
N ALA A 120 -21.00 20.10 39.50
CA ALA A 120 -21.54 21.46 39.66
C ALA A 120 -21.31 22.06 41.07
N ALA A 121 -20.91 21.25 42.05
CA ALA A 121 -20.59 21.71 43.40
C ALA A 121 -19.12 22.16 43.61
N ILE A 122 -18.18 21.88 42.69
CA ILE A 122 -16.74 22.11 42.93
C ILE A 122 -16.15 23.28 42.11
N ALA A 123 -16.74 23.67 40.99
CA ALA A 123 -16.14 24.65 40.05
C ALA A 123 -16.48 26.14 40.32
N SER A 124 -16.62 26.56 41.58
CA SER A 124 -16.51 28.00 41.92
C SER A 124 -15.04 28.43 41.97
N ALA A 125 -14.33 28.32 40.85
CA ALA A 125 -12.99 28.89 40.69
C ALA A 125 -12.73 29.19 39.20
N PRO A 126 -12.66 30.47 38.78
CA PRO A 126 -12.37 30.81 37.40
C PRO A 126 -10.87 30.64 37.10
N SER A 127 -10.53 29.60 36.33
CA SER A 127 -9.22 29.47 35.68
C SER A 127 -9.11 30.50 34.55
N ALA A 128 -8.49 31.64 34.89
CA ALA A 128 -8.28 32.77 34.01
C ALA A 128 -7.02 32.61 33.16
N HIS A 129 -7.04 31.83 32.06
CA HIS A 129 -6.13 32.00 30.91
C HIS A 129 -6.48 31.06 29.72
N ASN A 130 -7.42 31.46 28.86
CA ASN A 130 -7.65 30.83 27.56
C ASN A 130 -7.38 31.84 26.44
N PRO A 131 -6.27 31.71 25.67
CA PRO A 131 -5.85 32.71 24.68
C PRO A 131 -6.68 32.76 23.39
N TRP A 132 -7.65 31.85 23.23
CA TRP A 132 -8.54 31.76 22.07
C TRP A 132 -10.00 32.05 22.40
N ALA A 133 -10.29 32.51 23.62
CA ALA A 133 -11.65 32.93 23.97
C ALA A 133 -12.00 34.21 23.18
N PRO A 134 -13.17 34.27 22.52
CA PRO A 134 -13.63 35.49 21.89
C PRO A 134 -13.79 36.59 22.95
N LYS A 135 -13.20 37.75 22.68
CA LYS A 135 -13.32 38.92 23.56
C LYS A 135 -14.71 39.51 23.31
N ASP A 136 -15.64 39.30 24.23
CA ASP A 136 -16.93 39.98 24.16
C ASP A 136 -16.69 41.49 24.23
N ALA A 137 -16.84 42.14 23.08
CA ALA A 137 -16.84 43.59 22.94
C ALA A 137 -18.16 44.12 23.50
N MET A 138 -18.20 44.39 24.81
CA MET A 138 -19.33 45.07 25.42
C MET A 138 -19.32 46.53 24.96
N ALA A 139 -20.34 46.85 24.15
CA ALA A 139 -20.60 48.16 23.60
C ALA A 139 -20.96 49.20 24.69
N ALA A 140 -20.61 50.43 24.35
CA ALA A 140 -20.72 51.67 25.10
C ALA A 140 -22.08 51.94 25.78
N ALA A 141 -22.00 52.61 26.93
CA ALA A 141 -22.99 53.56 27.42
C ALA A 141 -22.37 54.95 27.41
#